data_AF-A0A965IQP2-F1
#
_entry.id   AF-A0A965IQP2-F1
#
_cell.length_a   1.000
_cell.length_b   1.000
_cell.length_c   1.000
_cell.angle_alpha   90.00
_cell.angle_beta   90.00
_cell.angle_gamma   90.00
#
_symmetry.space_group_name_H-M   'P 1'
#
loop_
_entity.id
_entity.type
_entity.pdbx_description
1 polymer ?
#
loop_
_entity_poly.entity_id
_entity_poly.type
_entity_poly.pdbx_seq_one_letter_code
_entity_poly.pdbx_strand_id
1 'polypeptide(L)' 'MELLLKKALYVAILVAIVYLLKPGLAFKPNGQHREYGVGVDSQGYKKSVYTMFTFVVVIVVLVNKYIQ' A
#
# COMPACT_ATOMS: atom_id res chain seq x y z
N MET A 1 14.30 3.96 -21.15
CA MET A 1 14.74 4.50 -19.85
C MET A 1 13.78 5.55 -19.31
N GLU A 2 13.42 6.58 -20.09
CA GLU A 2 12.48 7.63 -19.64
C GLU A 2 11.09 7.11 -19.27
N LEU A 3 10.53 6.15 -20.01
CA LEU A 3 9.23 5.55 -19.70
C LEU A 3 9.22 4.83 -18.34
N LEU A 4 10.27 4.06 -18.07
CA LEU A 4 10.41 3.35 -16.78
C LEU A 4 10.50 4.35 -15.62
N LEU A 5 11.25 5.44 -15.80
CA LEU A 5 11.34 6.51 -14.81
C LEU A 5 9.98 7.18 -14.56
N LYS A 6 9.21 7.46 -15.62
CA LYS A 6 7.84 7.98 -15.50
C LYS A 6 6.95 7.02 -14.72
N LYS A 7 6.94 5.73 -15.07
CA LYS A 7 6.15 4.70 -14.36
C LYS A 7 6.54 4.60 -12.89
N ALA A 8 7.84 4.61 -12.59
CA ALA A 8 8.34 4.60 -11.22
C ALA A 8 7.87 5.82 -10.42
N LEU A 9 7.91 7.03 -11.00
CA LEU A 9 7.39 8.24 -10.39
C LEU A 9 5.88 8.14 -10.11
N TYR A 10 5.08 7.66 -11.07
CA TYR A 10 3.64 7.45 -10.85
C TYR A 10 3.36 6.47 -9.72
N VAL A 11 4.07 5.34 -9.67
CA VAL A 11 3.93 4.37 -8.56
C VAL A 11 4.28 5.01 -7.23
N ALA A 12 5.40 5.74 -7.14
CA ALA A 12 5.83 6.39 -5.91
C ALA A 12 4.81 7.42 -5.40
N ILE A 13 4.28 8.25 -6.31
CA ILE A 13 3.25 9.26 -5.98
C ILE A 13 1.97 8.58 -5.51
N LEU A 14 1.49 7.55 -6.22
CA LEU A 14 0.25 6.85 -5.85
C LEU A 14 0.39 6.13 -4.51
N VAL A 15 1.53 5.49 -4.25
CA VAL A 15 1.82 4.88 -2.95
C VAL A 15 1.80 5.93 -1.84
N ALA A 16 2.46 7.08 -2.04
CA ALA A 16 2.44 8.17 -1.08
C ALA A 16 1.03 8.70 -0.80
N ILE A 17 0.21 8.86 -1.85
CA ILE A 17 -1.20 9.27 -1.71
C ILE A 17 -1.99 8.27 -0.88
N VAL A 18 -1.86 6.96 -1.15
CA VAL A 18 -2.56 5.93 -0.35
C VAL A 18 -2.14 5.98 1.11
N TYR A 19 -0.84 6.19 1.38
CA TYR A 19 -0.33 6.35 2.74
C TYR A 19 -0.88 7.58 3.46
N LEU A 20 -1.01 8.72 2.76
CA LEU A 20 -1.54 9.95 3.35
C LEU A 20 -3.05 9.86 3.60
N LEU A 21 -3.80 9.25 2.67
CA LEU A 21 -5.26 9.16 2.78
C LEU A 21 -5.74 8.10 3.78
N LYS A 22 -5.04 6.95 3.82
CA LYS A 22 -5.45 5.80 4.63
C LYS A 22 -4.23 5.09 5.24
N PRO A 23 -3.48 5.76 6.14
CA PRO A 23 -2.34 5.15 6.83
C PRO A 23 -2.78 3.92 7.64
N GLY A 24 -4.02 3.94 8.12
CA GLY A 24 -4.65 2.85 8.86
C GLY A 24 -4.79 1.52 8.12
N LEU A 25 -4.54 1.45 6.80
CA LEU A 25 -4.51 0.18 6.05
C LEU A 25 -3.21 -0.59 6.28
N ALA A 26 -2.10 0.11 6.40
CA ALA A 26 -0.77 -0.47 6.56
C ALA A 26 -0.29 -0.44 8.01
N PHE A 27 -0.71 0.57 8.76
CA PHE A 27 -0.25 0.83 10.12
C PHE A 27 -1.40 0.86 11.12
N LYS A 28 -1.06 0.48 12.34
CA LYS A 28 -1.86 0.70 13.54
C LYS A 28 -1.69 2.17 13.98
N PRO A 29 -2.60 2.73 14.80
CA PRO A 29 -2.45 4.08 15.34
C PRO A 29 -1.16 4.29 16.15
N ASN A 30 -0.57 3.22 16.68
CA ASN A 30 0.71 3.25 17.39
C ASN A 30 1.95 3.22 16.46
N GLY A 31 1.76 3.33 15.14
CA GLY A 31 2.83 3.34 14.14
C GLY A 31 3.36 1.96 13.76
N GLN A 32 2.97 0.87 14.43
CA GLN A 32 3.37 -0.48 14.05
C GLN A 32 2.60 -0.95 12.82
N HIS A 33 3.20 -1.84 12.02
CA HIS A 33 2.48 -2.49 10.92
C HIS A 33 1.32 -3.34 11.44
N ARG A 34 0.20 -3.34 10.71
CA ARG A 34 -0.90 -4.27 11.00
C ARG A 34 -0.47 -5.70 10.70
N GLU A 35 -0.83 -6.61 11.59
CA GLU A 35 -0.66 -8.03 11.35
C GLU A 35 -1.54 -8.51 10.19
N TYR A 36 -1.00 -9.43 9.41
CA TYR A 36 -1.77 -10.11 8.38
C TYR A 36 -2.76 -11.09 9.01
N GLY A 37 -3.99 -11.10 8.50
CA GLY A 37 -5.01 -12.10 8.85
C GLY A 37 -6.39 -11.50 9.11
N VAL A 38 -7.26 -12.32 9.69
CA VAL A 38 -8.64 -11.97 10.03
C VAL A 38 -8.77 -11.91 11.56
N GLY A 39 -9.60 -10.97 12.05
CA GLY A 39 -9.86 -10.80 13.48
C GLY A 39 -9.05 -9.67 14.09
N VAL A 40 -8.68 -9.83 15.36
CA VAL A 40 -8.01 -8.81 16.18
C VAL A 40 -6.65 -9.36 16.63
N ASP A 41 -5.64 -8.50 16.66
CA ASP A 41 -4.31 -8.85 17.18
C ASP A 41 -4.26 -8.82 18.72
N SER A 42 -3.10 -9.18 19.28
CA SER A 42 -2.86 -9.21 20.72
C SER A 42 -2.97 -7.83 21.40
N GLN A 43 -2.95 -6.75 20.62
CA GLN A 43 -3.06 -5.36 21.08
C GLN A 43 -4.48 -4.81 20.90
N GLY A 44 -5.45 -5.61 20.43
CA GLY A 44 -6.81 -5.15 20.21
C GLY A 44 -7.04 -4.46 18.87
N TYR A 45 -6.06 -4.42 17.96
CA TYR A 45 -6.23 -3.81 16.63
C TYR A 45 -6.66 -4.84 15.59
N LYS A 46 -7.58 -4.42 14.70
CA LYS A 46 -8.06 -5.26 13.60
C LYS A 46 -6.91 -5.68 12.67
N LYS A 47 -6.77 -6.97 12.40
CA LYS A 47 -5.82 -7.49 11.41
C LYS A 47 -6.23 -7.10 10.01
N SER A 48 -5.26 -7.00 9.10
CA SER A 48 -5.52 -6.70 7.69
C SER A 48 -5.30 -7.94 6.84
N VAL A 49 -6.26 -8.25 5.97
CA VAL A 49 -6.09 -9.29 4.93
C VAL A 49 -5.30 -8.78 3.73
N TYR A 50 -4.97 -7.50 3.70
CA TYR A 50 -4.12 -6.88 2.69
C TYR A 50 -2.90 -6.29 3.37
N THR A 51 -1.71 -6.75 2.97
CA THR A 51 -0.48 -6.11 3.41
C THR A 51 -0.21 -4.90 2.51
N MET A 52 0.65 -4.01 2.98
CA MET A 52 1.05 -2.86 2.17
C MET A 52 1.68 -3.30 0.84
N PHE A 53 2.44 -4.40 0.87
CA PHE A 53 2.95 -5.04 -0.33
C PHE A 53 1.84 -5.37 -1.35
N THR A 54 0.69 -5.89 -0.91
CA THR A 54 -0.44 -6.17 -1.80
C THR A 54 -0.93 -4.91 -2.52
N PHE A 55 -1.01 -3.77 -1.81
CA PHE A 55 -1.40 -2.50 -2.42
C PHE A 55 -0.38 -2.01 -3.45
N VAL A 56 0.93 -2.11 -3.15
CA VAL A 56 2.00 -1.75 -4.09
C VAL A 56 1.89 -2.57 -5.36
N VAL A 57 1.69 -3.90 -5.24
CA VAL A 57 1.54 -4.79 -6.40
C VAL A 57 0.35 -4.36 -7.27
N VAL A 58 -0.81 -4.09 -6.66
CA VAL A 58 -1.98 -3.62 -7.41
C VAL A 58 -1.69 -2.31 -8.15
N ILE A 59 -1.06 -1.34 -7.48
CA ILE A 59 -0.70 -0.05 -8.09
C ILE A 59 0.27 -0.26 -9.27
N VAL A 60 1.28 -1.10 -9.12
CA VAL A 60 2.25 -1.41 -10.18
C VAL A 60 1.57 -2.06 -11.39
N VAL A 61 0.65 -3.00 -11.17
CA VAL A 61 -0.11 -3.65 -12.24
C VAL A 61 -0.98 -2.63 -12.98
N LEU A 62 -1.67 -1.75 -12.25
CA LEU A 62 -2.50 -0.70 -12.85
C LEU A 62 -1.65 0.28 -13.66
N VAL A 63 -0.55 0.78 -13.10
CA VAL A 63 0.36 1.69 -13.80
C VAL A 63 0.91 1.05 -15.08
N ASN A 64 1.32 -0.22 -15.05
CA ASN A 64 1.80 -0.89 -16.25
C ASN A 64 0.73 -1.10 -17.32
N LYS A 65 -0.53 -1.31 -16.92
CA LYS A 65 -1.66 -1.49 -17.84
C LYS A 65 -2.11 -0.18 -18.50
N TYR A 66 -2.13 0.93 -17.76
CA TYR A 66 -2.76 2.18 -18.20
C TYR A 66 -1.76 3.26 -18.65
N ILE A 67 -0.50 3.18 -18.25
CA ILE A 67 0.54 4.11 -18.70
C ILE A 67 1.38 3.40 -19.76
N GLN A 68 1.22 3.85 -21.01
CA GLN A 68 1.97 3.33 -22.17
C GLN A 68 3.35 3.98 -22.28
#